data_AF-A0A2I0J002-F1
#
_entry.id   AF-A0A2I0J002-F1
#
_cell.length_a   1.000
_cell.length_b   1.000
_cell.length_c   1.000
_cell.angle_alpha   90.00
_cell.angle_beta   90.00
_cell.angle_gamma   90.00
#
_symmetry.space_group_name_H-M   'P 1'
#
loop_
_entity.id
_entity.type
_entity.pdbx_description
1 polymer ?
#
loop_
_entity_poly.entity_id
_entity_poly.type
_entity_poly.pdbx_seq_one_letter_code
_entity_poly.pdbx_strand_id
1 'polypeptide(L)'
;MDIPRAIWRGRTKPELLKLYYFRGIDIDLVVAGVDTTPTAVEWAMAELLRHPEKMAKARAEIEQALGMDTKVRESDIPRLHYLQAIVKEIARLYSPFLLPHKADTEVDLCGFKIPKNTQIMVNMWAMGRDSSVWQDPDRFEPERFLDIEVDIRGTDFELIPFGAGRRTCPGMLLGYRMLHLILGSLIQSFDWELGNGETPKTMDMSEKLGVTLNKAKPLYVIATPIKLQH
;
A
#
# COMPACT_ATOMS: atom_id res chain seq x y z
N MET A 1 -34.91 17.61 9.86
CA MET A 1 -34.60 16.98 11.15
C MET A 1 -33.16 16.50 11.09
N ASP A 2 -32.30 17.02 11.95
CA ASP A 2 -30.85 16.79 11.90
C ASP A 2 -30.52 15.38 12.43
N ILE A 3 -30.45 14.41 11.50
CA ILE A 3 -30.35 12.97 11.80
C ILE A 3 -29.18 12.65 12.76
N PRO A 4 -27.98 13.24 12.65
CA PRO A 4 -26.89 13.02 13.60
C PRO A 4 -27.25 13.38 15.05
N ARG A 5 -27.96 14.50 15.26
CA ARG A 5 -28.42 14.93 16.60
C ARG A 5 -29.52 14.05 17.16
N ALA A 6 -30.36 13.46 16.30
CA ALA A 6 -31.43 12.56 16.72
C ALA A 6 -30.88 11.17 17.12
N ILE A 7 -29.84 10.69 16.45
CA ILE A 7 -29.11 9.44 16.78
C ILE A 7 -28.46 9.58 18.17
N TRP A 8 -27.73 10.68 18.40
CA TRP A 8 -27.06 10.92 19.68
C TRP A 8 -28.03 11.02 20.87
N ARG A 9 -29.27 11.45 20.62
CA ARG A 9 -30.33 11.57 21.63
C ARG A 9 -31.21 10.33 21.76
N GLY A 10 -30.86 9.21 21.10
CA GLY A 10 -31.62 7.95 21.16
C GLY A 10 -33.06 8.04 20.64
N ARG A 11 -33.37 9.02 19.78
CA ARG A 11 -34.73 9.34 19.30
C ARG A 11 -35.01 8.92 17.86
N THR A 12 -34.14 8.10 17.26
CA THR A 12 -34.29 7.63 15.87
C THR A 12 -34.97 6.28 15.78
N LYS A 13 -35.86 6.11 14.80
CA LYS A 13 -36.47 4.82 14.47
C LYS A 13 -35.38 3.80 14.07
N PRO A 14 -35.49 2.52 14.47
CA PRO A 14 -34.49 1.49 14.17
C PRO A 14 -34.15 1.38 12.68
N GLU A 15 -35.11 1.56 11.76
CA GLU A 15 -34.85 1.53 10.32
C GLU A 15 -33.93 2.66 9.82
N LEU A 16 -34.05 3.87 10.38
CA LEU A 16 -33.22 5.01 10.00
C LEU A 16 -31.80 4.89 10.55
N LEU A 17 -31.69 4.30 11.74
CA LEU A 17 -30.42 4.01 12.37
C LEU A 17 -29.64 2.96 11.56
N LYS A 18 -30.31 1.89 11.12
CA LYS A 18 -29.74 0.87 10.22
C LYS A 18 -29.24 1.50 8.92
N LEU A 19 -30.07 2.30 8.24
CA LEU A 19 -29.71 2.93 6.97
C LEU A 19 -28.49 3.87 7.11
N TYR A 20 -28.41 4.62 8.22
CA TYR A 20 -27.27 5.50 8.48
C TYR A 20 -25.98 4.73 8.74
N TYR A 21 -26.03 3.63 9.51
CA TYR A 21 -24.89 2.76 9.74
C TYR A 21 -24.39 2.08 8.46
N PHE A 22 -25.30 1.54 7.64
CA PHE A 22 -24.92 0.94 6.35
C PHE A 22 -24.21 1.96 5.46
N ARG A 23 -24.79 3.16 5.31
CA ARG A 23 -24.14 4.24 4.54
C ARG A 23 -22.78 4.62 5.09
N GLY A 24 -22.60 4.66 6.42
CA GLY A 24 -21.31 4.95 7.04
C GLY A 24 -20.26 3.90 6.71
N ILE A 25 -20.60 2.62 6.88
CA ILE A 25 -19.69 1.50 6.58
C ILE A 25 -19.31 1.48 5.08
N ASP A 26 -20.27 1.73 4.19
CA ASP A 26 -20.03 1.78 2.75
C ASP A 26 -19.05 2.89 2.39
N ILE A 27 -19.24 4.09 2.96
CA ILE A 27 -18.33 5.23 2.74
C ILE A 27 -16.94 4.92 3.30
N ASP A 28 -16.84 4.39 4.52
CA ASP A 28 -15.57 4.06 5.15
C ASP A 28 -14.79 3.03 4.32
N LEU A 29 -15.47 2.01 3.79
CA LEU A 29 -14.86 0.98 2.95
C LEU A 29 -14.37 1.56 1.61
N VAL A 30 -15.16 2.42 0.97
CA VAL A 30 -14.77 3.08 -0.28
C VAL A 30 -13.56 3.98 -0.04
N VAL A 31 -13.61 4.86 0.96
CA VAL A 31 -12.52 5.79 1.30
C VAL A 31 -11.23 5.03 1.60
N ALA A 32 -11.30 3.92 2.35
CA ALA A 32 -10.13 3.11 2.67
C ALA A 32 -9.46 2.52 1.40
N GLY A 33 -10.25 2.08 0.41
CA GLY A 33 -9.73 1.47 -0.81
C GLY A 33 -9.22 2.47 -1.84
N VAL A 34 -9.92 3.59 -2.04
CA VAL A 34 -9.61 4.56 -3.12
C VAL A 34 -8.37 5.40 -2.85
N ASP A 35 -7.96 5.56 -1.58
CA ASP A 35 -6.76 6.32 -1.25
C ASP A 35 -5.53 5.41 -1.16
N THR A 36 -5.64 4.23 -0.52
CA THR A 36 -4.47 3.38 -0.23
C THR A 36 -3.88 2.68 -1.44
N THR A 37 -4.72 2.03 -2.25
CA THR A 37 -4.25 1.18 -3.36
C THR A 37 -3.66 2.02 -4.50
N PRO A 38 -4.31 3.10 -4.98
CA PRO A 38 -3.74 3.94 -6.03
C PRO A 38 -2.43 4.61 -5.61
N THR A 39 -2.31 5.10 -4.37
CA THR A 39 -1.07 5.71 -3.88
C THR A 39 0.09 4.72 -3.86
N ALA A 40 -0.14 3.47 -3.45
CA ALA A 40 0.89 2.43 -3.50
C ALA A 40 1.27 2.06 -4.95
N VAL A 41 0.30 2.02 -5.88
CA VAL A 41 0.60 1.82 -7.32
C VAL A 41 1.40 3.00 -7.88
N GLU A 42 1.07 4.24 -7.51
CA GLU A 42 1.80 5.43 -7.94
C GLU A 42 3.26 5.39 -7.48
N TRP A 43 3.51 5.06 -6.20
CA TRP A 43 4.87 4.88 -5.69
C TRP A 43 5.62 3.74 -6.37
N ALA A 44 4.94 2.61 -6.62
CA ALA A 44 5.53 1.50 -7.35
C ALA A 44 5.97 1.92 -8.75
N MET A 45 5.09 2.60 -9.50
CA MET A 45 5.41 3.10 -10.83
C MET A 45 6.52 4.15 -10.80
N ALA A 46 6.52 5.06 -9.81
CA ALA A 46 7.57 6.06 -9.65
C ALA A 46 8.94 5.39 -9.42
N GLU A 47 9.04 4.45 -8.48
CA GLU A 47 10.30 3.74 -8.22
C GLU A 47 10.75 2.90 -9.42
N LEU A 48 9.84 2.19 -10.09
CA LEU A 48 10.20 1.41 -11.28
C LEU A 48 10.66 2.31 -12.46
N LEU A 49 10.09 3.51 -12.62
CA LEU A 49 10.55 4.48 -13.61
C LEU A 49 11.88 5.14 -13.22
N ARG A 50 12.13 5.28 -11.91
CA ARG A 50 13.44 5.71 -11.39
C ARG A 50 14.52 4.65 -11.59
N HIS A 51 14.12 3.38 -11.65
CA HIS A 51 14.96 2.19 -11.77
C HIS A 51 14.56 1.32 -12.98
N PRO A 52 14.83 1.78 -14.22
CA PRO A 52 14.44 1.05 -15.43
C PRO A 52 14.91 -0.40 -15.49
N GLU A 53 16.04 -0.71 -14.86
CA GLU A 53 16.55 -2.08 -14.71
C GLU A 53 15.61 -2.98 -13.91
N LYS A 54 14.96 -2.44 -12.88
CA LYS A 54 13.98 -3.16 -12.05
C LYS A 54 12.64 -3.29 -12.78
N MET A 55 12.23 -2.27 -13.53
CA MET A 55 11.08 -2.35 -14.44
C MET A 55 11.27 -3.47 -15.48
N ALA A 56 12.44 -3.51 -16.13
CA ALA A 56 12.77 -4.53 -17.12
C ALA A 56 12.78 -5.95 -16.52
N LYS A 57 13.32 -6.11 -15.31
CA LYS A 57 13.32 -7.40 -14.59
C LYS A 57 11.90 -7.88 -14.25
N ALA A 58 11.01 -6.98 -13.81
CA ALA A 58 9.62 -7.31 -13.56
C ALA A 58 8.86 -7.69 -14.84
N ARG A 59 9.11 -6.97 -15.94
CA ARG A 59 8.55 -7.32 -17.25
C ARG A 59 9.01 -8.70 -17.71
N ALA A 60 10.30 -9.00 -17.60
CA ALA A 60 10.87 -10.28 -17.99
C ALA A 60 10.28 -11.44 -17.18
N GLU A 61 10.05 -11.26 -15.87
CA GLU A 61 9.36 -12.27 -15.04
C GLU A 61 7.95 -12.56 -15.56
N ILE A 62 7.17 -11.51 -15.84
CA ILE A 62 5.80 -11.65 -16.34
C ILE A 62 5.79 -12.37 -17.69
N GLU A 63 6.67 -11.96 -18.60
CA GLU A 63 6.82 -12.57 -19.92
C GLU A 63 7.23 -14.05 -19.83
N GLN A 64 8.18 -14.39 -18.95
CA GLN A 64 8.61 -15.76 -18.75
C GLN A 64 7.50 -16.65 -18.15
N ALA A 65 6.69 -16.11 -17.23
CA ALA A 65 5.66 -16.87 -16.53
C ALA A 65 4.37 -17.06 -17.35
N LEU A 66 4.01 -16.08 -18.19
CA LEU A 66 2.70 -16.00 -18.85
C LEU A 66 2.77 -15.91 -20.38
N GLY A 67 3.92 -15.55 -20.94
CA GLY A 67 4.04 -15.05 -22.31
C GLY A 67 3.47 -13.63 -22.46
N MET A 68 3.60 -13.06 -23.66
CA MET A 68 3.11 -11.70 -23.93
C MET A 68 1.60 -11.64 -24.16
N ASP A 69 0.97 -12.69 -24.67
CA ASP A 69 -0.44 -12.67 -25.08
C ASP A 69 -1.44 -12.94 -23.93
N THR A 70 -0.95 -13.40 -22.78
CA THR A 70 -1.80 -13.76 -21.64
C THR A 70 -1.81 -12.64 -20.61
N LYS A 71 -2.96 -11.99 -20.43
CA LYS A 71 -3.14 -10.96 -19.38
C LYS A 71 -2.91 -11.56 -17.99
N VAL A 72 -2.22 -10.81 -17.12
CA VAL A 72 -2.06 -11.15 -15.69
C VAL A 72 -3.42 -11.39 -15.02
N ARG A 73 -3.55 -12.51 -14.31
CA ARG A 73 -4.72 -12.84 -13.47
C ARG A 73 -4.29 -13.00 -12.02
N GLU A 74 -5.27 -12.94 -11.12
CA GLU A 74 -5.04 -13.17 -9.69
C GLU A 74 -4.36 -14.53 -9.41
N SER A 75 -4.75 -15.57 -10.15
CA SER A 75 -4.18 -16.92 -10.03
C SER A 75 -2.70 -17.00 -10.41
N ASP A 76 -2.18 -16.00 -11.11
CA ASP A 76 -0.80 -15.97 -11.60
C ASP A 76 0.15 -15.34 -10.59
N ILE A 77 -0.35 -14.49 -9.68
CA ILE A 77 0.42 -13.74 -8.69
C ILE A 77 1.41 -14.64 -7.92
N PRO A 78 1.05 -15.86 -7.46
CA PRO A 78 1.99 -16.72 -6.75
C PRO A 78 3.26 -17.09 -7.54
N ARG A 79 3.23 -17.00 -8.88
CA ARG A 79 4.37 -17.29 -9.77
C ARG A 79 5.22 -16.06 -10.09
N LEU A 80 4.78 -14.87 -9.69
CA LEU A 80 5.42 -13.58 -9.95
C LEU A 80 6.14 -13.10 -8.68
N HIS A 81 7.25 -13.74 -8.34
CA HIS A 81 7.96 -13.53 -7.07
C HIS A 81 8.58 -12.14 -6.98
N TYR A 82 9.16 -11.64 -8.07
CA TYR A 82 9.76 -10.32 -8.14
C TYR A 82 8.70 -9.21 -8.12
N LEU A 83 7.55 -9.41 -8.77
CA LEU A 83 6.40 -8.51 -8.61
C LEU A 83 5.92 -8.45 -7.15
N GLN A 84 5.84 -9.60 -6.46
CA GLN A 84 5.52 -9.63 -5.03
C GLN A 84 6.58 -8.91 -4.18
N ALA A 85 7.84 -9.08 -4.51
CA ALA A 85 8.95 -8.42 -3.85
C ALA A 85 8.88 -6.88 -4.00
N ILE A 86 8.51 -6.38 -5.19
CA ILE A 86 8.27 -4.95 -5.43
C ILE A 86 7.15 -4.45 -4.53
N VAL A 87 6.01 -5.15 -4.47
CA VAL A 87 4.87 -4.72 -3.64
C VAL A 87 5.26 -4.67 -2.15
N LYS A 88 6.02 -5.65 -1.66
CA LYS A 88 6.53 -5.63 -0.28
C LYS A 88 7.50 -4.46 -0.03
N GLU A 89 8.39 -4.17 -0.97
CA GLU A 89 9.35 -3.07 -0.84
C GLU A 89 8.68 -1.70 -0.86
N ILE A 90 7.65 -1.52 -1.70
CA ILE A 90 6.82 -0.32 -1.70
C ILE A 90 6.07 -0.17 -0.37
N ALA A 91 5.53 -1.26 0.16
CA ALA A 91 4.89 -1.27 1.45
C ALA A 91 5.86 -0.92 2.59
N ARG A 92 7.12 -1.35 2.52
CA ARG A 92 8.16 -1.00 3.49
C ARG A 92 8.52 0.49 3.44
N LEU A 93 8.77 1.03 2.25
CA LEU A 93 9.24 2.41 2.07
C LEU A 93 8.14 3.46 2.25
N TYR A 94 6.91 3.17 1.81
CA TYR A 94 5.88 4.20 1.64
C TYR A 94 4.65 4.03 2.54
N SER A 95 4.81 3.32 3.66
CA SER A 95 3.79 3.24 4.71
C SER A 95 4.02 4.32 5.77
N PRO A 96 3.02 5.17 6.10
CA PRO A 96 3.17 6.22 7.11
C PRO A 96 2.95 5.64 8.52
N PHE A 97 2.00 6.17 9.29
CA PHE A 97 1.61 5.62 10.58
C PHE A 97 0.46 4.63 10.42
N LEU A 98 0.37 3.62 11.30
CA LEU A 98 -0.89 2.90 11.46
C LEU A 98 -1.95 3.84 12.06
N LEU A 99 -3.23 3.50 11.84
CA LEU A 99 -4.33 4.25 12.42
C LEU A 99 -4.16 4.36 13.94
N PRO A 100 -4.40 5.55 14.54
CA PRO A 100 -4.18 5.74 15.96
C PRO A 100 -5.03 4.80 16.82
N HIS A 101 -4.38 4.19 17.81
CA HIS A 101 -5.04 3.43 18.86
C HIS A 101 -5.11 4.25 20.14
N LYS A 102 -5.90 3.79 21.10
CA LYS A 102 -6.03 4.41 22.41
C LYS A 102 -5.88 3.33 23.49
N ALA A 103 -5.06 3.61 24.50
CA ALA A 103 -4.90 2.72 25.63
C ALA A 103 -6.19 2.66 26.46
N ASP A 104 -6.80 1.48 26.57
CA ASP A 104 -8.05 1.29 27.34
C ASP A 104 -7.81 1.23 28.86
N THR A 105 -6.59 0.89 29.26
CA THR A 105 -6.10 0.85 30.64
C THR A 105 -4.68 1.40 30.71
N GLU A 106 -4.16 1.63 31.92
CA GLU A 106 -2.72 1.80 32.10
C GLU A 106 -2.01 0.50 31.67
N VAL A 107 -0.89 0.64 30.97
CA VAL A 107 -0.07 -0.49 30.51
C VAL A 107 1.42 -0.15 30.60
N ASP A 108 2.24 -1.10 31.01
CA ASP A 108 3.69 -1.00 30.94
C ASP A 108 4.16 -1.49 29.56
N LEU A 109 4.83 -0.62 28.79
CA LEU A 109 5.37 -0.93 27.47
C LEU A 109 6.85 -0.54 27.41
N CYS A 110 7.74 -1.50 27.16
CA CYS A 110 9.19 -1.28 27.09
C CYS A 110 9.77 -0.54 28.32
N GLY A 111 9.21 -0.79 29.51
CA GLY A 111 9.62 -0.12 30.75
C GLY A 111 8.98 1.26 30.99
N PHE A 112 8.11 1.72 30.10
CA PHE A 112 7.36 2.96 30.25
C PHE A 112 5.91 2.68 30.70
N LYS A 113 5.45 3.42 31.71
CA LYS A 113 4.03 3.47 32.09
C LYS A 113 3.26 4.33 31.09
N ILE A 114 2.36 3.71 30.33
CA ILE A 114 1.44 4.38 29.41
C ILE A 114 0.09 4.54 30.13
N PRO A 115 -0.34 5.77 30.46
CA PRO A 115 -1.62 5.98 31.13
C PRO A 115 -2.81 5.57 30.26
N LYS A 116 -3.92 5.22 30.92
CA LYS A 116 -5.22 5.07 30.26
C LYS A 116 -5.56 6.32 29.44
N ASN A 117 -6.18 6.09 28.30
CA ASN A 117 -6.57 7.08 27.29
C ASN A 117 -5.45 7.69 26.46
N THR A 118 -4.20 7.27 26.63
CA THR A 118 -3.09 7.70 25.77
C THR A 118 -3.32 7.25 24.34
N GLN A 119 -3.12 8.16 23.38
CA GLN A 119 -3.12 7.83 21.95
C GLN A 119 -1.78 7.19 21.59
N ILE A 120 -1.83 6.06 20.87
CA ILE A 120 -0.68 5.27 20.45
C ILE A 120 -0.65 5.28 18.92
N MET A 121 0.50 5.63 18.35
CA MET A 121 0.73 5.65 16.90
C MET A 121 1.97 4.83 16.60
N VAL A 122 1.82 3.84 15.72
CA VAL A 122 2.94 3.00 15.25
C VAL A 122 3.49 3.64 13.98
N ASN A 123 4.78 3.98 14.00
CA ASN A 123 5.45 4.68 12.90
C ASN A 123 6.07 3.69 11.91
N MET A 124 5.29 3.23 10.92
CA MET A 124 5.82 2.28 9.93
C MET A 124 6.89 2.91 9.05
N TRP A 125 6.81 4.21 8.78
CA TRP A 125 7.82 4.92 7.99
C TRP A 125 9.22 4.79 8.61
N ALA A 126 9.30 4.95 9.93
CA ALA A 126 10.55 4.80 10.68
C ALA A 126 10.97 3.33 10.78
N MET A 127 10.03 2.41 11.04
CA MET A 127 10.32 0.97 11.09
C MET A 127 10.87 0.44 9.77
N GLY A 128 10.28 0.88 8.65
CA GLY A 128 10.76 0.54 7.31
C GLY A 128 12.16 1.07 7.05
N ARG A 129 12.60 2.14 7.73
CA ARG A 129 13.92 2.76 7.55
C ARG A 129 14.92 2.47 8.68
N ASP A 130 14.59 1.55 9.58
CA ASP A 130 15.47 1.20 10.68
C ASP A 130 16.69 0.41 10.15
N SER A 131 17.88 1.02 10.21
CA SER A 131 19.13 0.43 9.75
C SER A 131 19.62 -0.75 10.59
N SER A 132 19.05 -0.96 11.79
CA SER A 132 19.31 -2.16 12.58
C SER A 132 18.56 -3.40 12.08
N VAL A 133 17.50 -3.20 11.28
CA VAL A 133 16.66 -4.25 10.69
C VAL A 133 16.94 -4.39 9.20
N TRP A 134 17.02 -3.27 8.47
CA TRP A 134 17.14 -3.23 7.01
C TRP A 134 18.51 -2.75 6.56
N GLN A 135 19.21 -3.56 5.77
CA GLN A 135 20.42 -3.12 5.07
C GLN A 135 20.06 -2.11 3.97
N ASP A 136 20.79 -1.00 3.91
CA ASP A 136 20.53 0.14 3.03
C ASP A 136 19.04 0.56 3.05
N PRO A 137 18.53 1.01 4.21
CA PRO A 137 17.09 1.15 4.45
C PRO A 137 16.40 2.13 3.48
N ASP A 138 17.10 3.17 3.05
CA ASP A 138 16.52 4.20 2.17
C ASP A 138 16.52 3.82 0.68
N ARG A 139 17.16 2.70 0.31
CA ARG A 139 17.24 2.24 -1.08
C ARG A 139 16.03 1.37 -1.43
N PHE A 140 15.47 1.62 -2.61
CA PHE A 140 14.49 0.72 -3.24
C PHE A 140 15.18 -0.55 -3.76
N GLU A 141 15.10 -1.61 -2.98
CA GLU A 141 15.74 -2.90 -3.25
C GLU A 141 14.75 -4.07 -3.08
N PRO A 142 13.84 -4.30 -4.05
CA PRO A 142 12.93 -5.44 -4.03
C PRO A 142 13.62 -6.78 -3.81
N GLU A 143 14.85 -6.94 -4.32
CA GLU A 143 15.68 -8.13 -4.17
C GLU A 143 15.74 -8.67 -2.73
N ARG A 144 15.67 -7.78 -1.71
CA ARG A 144 15.69 -8.20 -0.30
C ARG A 144 14.53 -9.13 0.07
N PHE A 145 13.42 -9.08 -0.66
CA PHE A 145 12.24 -9.92 -0.42
C PHE A 145 12.20 -11.18 -1.30
N LEU A 146 13.24 -11.44 -2.09
CA LEU A 146 13.40 -12.72 -2.80
C LEU A 146 13.98 -13.80 -1.90
N ASP A 147 14.89 -13.41 -1.00
CA ASP A 147 15.59 -14.33 -0.11
C ASP A 147 14.98 -14.41 1.30
N ILE A 148 14.08 -13.48 1.64
CA ILE A 148 13.45 -13.40 2.96
C ILE A 148 11.94 -13.67 2.83
N GLU A 149 11.49 -14.73 3.48
CA GLU A 149 10.05 -14.99 3.66
C GLU A 149 9.49 -14.10 4.77
N VAL A 150 9.13 -12.86 4.41
CA VAL A 150 8.36 -11.96 5.30
C VAL A 150 6.87 -12.09 5.00
N ASP A 151 6.08 -12.43 6.01
CA ASP A 151 4.63 -12.52 5.95
C ASP A 151 3.95 -11.22 6.38
N ILE A 152 3.41 -10.52 5.38
CA ILE A 152 2.64 -9.28 5.55
C ILE A 152 1.31 -9.45 6.33
N ARG A 153 0.91 -10.68 6.67
CA ARG A 153 -0.29 -10.98 7.48
C ARG A 153 -0.12 -10.62 8.96
N GLY A 154 1.02 -10.05 9.35
CA GLY A 154 1.24 -9.46 10.67
C GLY A 154 1.78 -10.43 11.71
N THR A 155 2.46 -11.49 11.27
CA THR A 155 3.28 -12.35 12.13
C THR A 155 4.73 -11.86 12.21
N ASP A 156 5.21 -11.22 11.15
CA ASP A 156 6.57 -10.65 11.08
C ASP A 156 6.50 -9.13 11.25
N PHE A 157 6.83 -8.65 12.45
CA PHE A 157 6.61 -7.26 12.84
C PHE A 157 7.52 -6.24 12.14
N GLU A 158 8.55 -6.71 11.43
CA GLU A 158 9.39 -5.87 10.58
C GLU A 158 8.64 -5.27 9.39
N LEU A 159 7.55 -5.91 8.93
CA LEU A 159 6.71 -5.41 7.85
C LEU A 159 5.22 -5.64 8.11
N ILE A 160 4.53 -4.59 8.58
CA ILE A 160 3.11 -4.64 8.96
C ILE A 160 2.24 -3.59 8.24
N PRO A 161 2.27 -3.52 6.89
CA PRO A 161 1.58 -2.46 6.12
C PRO A 161 0.05 -2.48 6.28
N PHE A 162 -0.51 -3.59 6.75
CA PHE A 162 -1.92 -3.76 7.04
C PHE A 162 -2.22 -3.79 8.54
N GLY A 163 -1.24 -3.47 9.39
CA GLY A 163 -1.31 -3.65 10.84
C GLY A 163 -1.29 -5.12 11.26
N ALA A 164 -1.51 -5.35 12.55
CA ALA A 164 -1.54 -6.68 13.15
C ALA A 164 -2.57 -6.78 14.28
N GLY A 165 -2.89 -8.00 14.70
CA GLY A 165 -3.80 -8.29 15.81
C GLY A 165 -5.28 -7.96 15.52
N ARG A 166 -6.04 -7.60 16.55
CA ARG A 166 -7.51 -7.45 16.48
C ARG A 166 -8.02 -6.35 15.55
N ARG A 167 -7.13 -5.45 15.12
CA ARG A 167 -7.45 -4.27 14.29
C ARG A 167 -6.66 -4.27 12.99
N THR A 168 -6.18 -5.45 12.58
CA THR A 168 -5.62 -5.68 11.24
C THR A 168 -6.62 -5.22 10.17
N CYS A 169 -6.09 -4.67 9.08
CA CYS A 169 -6.87 -4.14 7.97
C CYS A 169 -7.86 -5.20 7.45
N PRO A 170 -9.18 -4.93 7.47
CA PRO A 170 -10.17 -5.88 6.95
C PRO A 170 -10.07 -6.06 5.43
N GLY A 171 -9.48 -5.08 4.74
CA GLY A 171 -9.26 -5.10 3.29
C GLY A 171 -7.94 -5.73 2.86
N MET A 172 -7.12 -6.28 3.76
CA MET A 172 -5.78 -6.79 3.47
C MET A 172 -5.74 -7.72 2.24
N LEU A 173 -6.60 -8.74 2.21
CA LEU A 173 -6.60 -9.72 1.13
C LEU A 173 -6.92 -9.07 -0.23
N LEU A 174 -7.93 -8.20 -0.27
CA LEU A 174 -8.33 -7.51 -1.49
C LEU A 174 -7.25 -6.52 -1.93
N GLY A 175 -6.81 -5.65 -1.02
CA GLY A 175 -5.80 -4.62 -1.32
C GLY A 175 -4.51 -5.25 -1.82
N TYR A 176 -4.00 -6.28 -1.14
CA TYR A 176 -2.79 -6.97 -1.56
C TYR A 176 -2.95 -7.59 -2.96
N ARG A 177 -4.04 -8.29 -3.24
CA ARG A 177 -4.29 -8.88 -4.58
C ARG A 177 -4.41 -7.81 -5.67
N MET A 178 -5.16 -6.74 -5.39
CA MET A 178 -5.36 -5.64 -6.33
C MET A 178 -4.05 -4.92 -6.66
N LEU A 179 -3.16 -4.73 -5.68
CA LEU A 179 -1.85 -4.11 -5.92
C LEU A 179 -1.03 -4.89 -6.96
N HIS A 180 -0.88 -6.21 -6.79
CA HIS A 180 -0.17 -7.04 -7.77
C HIS A 180 -0.87 -7.04 -9.12
N LEU A 181 -2.19 -7.18 -9.14
CA LEU A 181 -2.94 -7.28 -10.39
C LEU A 181 -2.84 -5.97 -11.19
N ILE A 182 -3.03 -4.82 -10.55
CA ILE A 182 -2.92 -3.51 -11.20
C ILE A 182 -1.48 -3.30 -11.66
N LEU A 183 -0.50 -3.45 -10.76
CA LEU A 183 0.90 -3.20 -11.07
C LEU A 183 1.41 -4.12 -12.19
N GLY A 184 1.15 -5.43 -12.08
CA GLY A 184 1.51 -6.41 -13.11
C GLY A 184 0.85 -6.11 -14.46
N SER A 185 -0.42 -5.70 -14.46
CA SER A 185 -1.12 -5.31 -15.70
C SER A 185 -0.52 -4.05 -16.33
N LEU A 186 -0.18 -3.04 -15.53
CA LEU A 186 0.44 -1.80 -15.99
C LEU A 186 1.83 -2.05 -16.58
N ILE A 187 2.65 -2.85 -15.89
CA ILE A 187 3.97 -3.27 -16.38
C ILE A 187 3.79 -4.03 -17.69
N GLN A 188 2.93 -5.05 -17.74
CA GLN A 188 2.75 -5.90 -18.93
C GLN A 188 2.27 -5.10 -20.15
N SER A 189 1.29 -4.21 -19.98
CA SER A 189 0.50 -3.70 -21.10
C SER A 189 1.09 -2.46 -21.80
N PHE A 190 2.02 -1.75 -21.16
CA PHE A 190 2.50 -0.46 -21.64
C PHE A 190 4.01 -0.32 -21.53
N ASP A 191 4.59 0.37 -22.50
CA ASP A 191 5.87 1.06 -22.35
C ASP A 191 5.62 2.42 -21.70
N TRP A 192 6.44 2.75 -20.72
CA TRP A 192 6.26 3.92 -19.87
C TRP A 192 7.39 4.91 -20.06
N GLU A 193 7.04 6.15 -20.31
CA GLU A 193 7.96 7.27 -20.39
C GLU A 193 7.60 8.33 -19.35
N LEU A 194 8.61 8.94 -18.74
CA LEU A 194 8.39 10.10 -17.89
C LEU A 194 7.93 11.28 -18.76
N GLY A 195 6.80 11.89 -18.40
CA GLY A 195 6.31 13.06 -19.11
C GLY A 195 7.00 14.36 -18.65
N ASN A 196 6.64 15.47 -19.29
CA ASN A 196 7.14 16.82 -18.96
C ASN A 196 8.67 16.98 -19.00
N GLY A 197 9.38 16.11 -19.73
CA GLY A 197 10.85 16.15 -19.83
C GLY A 197 11.57 15.73 -18.55
N GLU A 198 10.88 15.08 -17.61
CA GLU A 198 11.51 14.51 -16.42
C GLU A 198 12.41 13.32 -16.80
N THR A 199 13.42 13.07 -15.97
CA THR A 199 14.32 11.92 -16.09
C THR A 199 14.32 11.17 -14.78
N PRO A 200 14.78 9.89 -14.74
CA PRO A 200 14.91 9.15 -13.49
C PRO A 200 15.68 9.91 -12.39
N LYS A 201 16.65 10.75 -12.79
CA LYS A 201 17.48 11.53 -11.85
C LYS A 201 16.82 12.82 -11.36
N THR A 202 15.87 13.36 -12.13
CA THR A 202 15.25 14.66 -11.86
C THR A 202 13.81 14.54 -11.35
N MET A 203 13.25 13.33 -11.34
CA MET A 203 11.92 13.06 -10.83
C MET A 203 11.82 13.41 -9.34
N ASP A 204 10.76 14.13 -8.98
CA ASP A 204 10.48 14.46 -7.58
C ASP A 204 10.02 13.23 -6.81
N MET A 205 10.74 12.89 -5.74
CA MET A 205 10.43 11.77 -4.84
C MET A 205 10.04 12.26 -3.44
N SER A 206 9.66 13.53 -3.32
CA SER A 206 9.28 14.11 -2.03
C SER A 206 7.90 13.60 -1.60
N GLU A 207 7.75 13.47 -0.28
CA GLU A 207 6.59 12.85 0.35
C GLU A 207 5.67 13.94 0.93
N LYS A 208 4.36 13.72 0.82
CA LYS A 208 3.32 14.51 1.49
C LYS A 208 2.56 13.61 2.45
N LEU A 209 2.78 13.81 3.74
CA LEU A 209 2.11 13.07 4.80
C LEU A 209 0.61 13.43 4.86
N GLY A 210 -0.23 12.41 4.71
CA GLY A 210 -1.67 12.43 4.98
C GLY A 210 -2.07 11.16 5.73
N VAL A 211 -3.31 10.68 5.50
CA VAL A 211 -3.72 9.34 5.96
C VAL A 211 -2.85 8.27 5.28
N THR A 212 -2.60 8.46 3.99
CA THR A 212 -1.59 7.77 3.18
C THR A 212 -0.35 8.66 3.02
N LEU A 213 0.80 8.06 2.70
CA LEU A 213 2.00 8.80 2.33
C LEU A 213 1.95 9.03 0.81
N ASN A 214 1.59 10.23 0.38
CA ASN A 214 1.45 10.54 -1.05
C ASN A 214 2.74 11.12 -1.62
N LYS A 215 2.92 11.06 -2.94
CA LYS A 215 3.91 11.92 -3.59
C LYS A 215 3.49 13.38 -3.41
N ALA A 216 4.44 14.27 -3.12
CA ALA A 216 4.12 15.70 -3.02
C ALA A 216 3.78 16.30 -4.39
N LYS A 217 4.46 15.82 -5.43
CA LYS A 217 4.15 16.09 -6.84
C LYS A 217 3.62 14.81 -7.51
N PRO A 218 2.40 14.81 -8.07
CA PRO A 218 1.85 13.66 -8.76
C PRO A 218 2.76 13.17 -9.89
N LEU A 219 2.83 11.86 -10.07
CA LEU A 219 3.58 11.23 -11.16
C LEU A 219 2.89 11.52 -12.50
N TYR A 220 3.62 12.09 -13.45
CA TYR A 220 3.13 12.36 -14.79
C TYR A 220 3.91 11.53 -15.82
N VAL A 221 3.20 10.62 -16.50
CA VAL A 221 3.78 9.60 -17.37
C VAL A 221 3.00 9.45 -18.66
N ILE A 222 3.69 9.00 -19.71
CA ILE A 222 3.12 8.68 -21.01
C ILE A 222 3.11 7.16 -21.12
N ALA A 223 1.93 6.58 -21.36
CA ALA A 223 1.74 5.14 -21.56
C ALA A 223 1.58 4.85 -23.04
N THR A 224 2.50 4.07 -23.61
CA THR A 224 2.40 3.59 -24.98
C THR A 224 2.02 2.11 -24.98
N PRO A 225 0.86 1.70 -25.53
CA PRO A 225 0.45 0.30 -25.54
C PRO A 225 1.48 -0.58 -26.26
N ILE A 226 1.88 -1.67 -25.62
CA ILE A 226 2.71 -2.69 -26.26
C ILE A 226 1.82 -3.47 -27.22
N LYS A 227 2.23 -3.53 -28.48
CA LYS A 227 1.51 -4.32 -29.48
C LYS A 227 1.69 -5.80 -29.18
N LEU A 228 0.61 -6.44 -28.73
CA LEU A 228 0.51 -7.89 -28.73
C LEU A 228 0.62 -8.36 -30.18
N GLN A 229 1.54 -9.29 -30.47
CA GLN A 229 1.69 -9.84 -31.80
C GLN A 229 0.49 -10.77 -32.05
N HIS A 230 -0.52 -10.25 -32.73
CA HIS A 230 -1.62 -11.04 -33.29
C HIS A 230 -1.21 -11.71 -34.60
#